data_AF-A0A7V2S2U8-F1
#
_entry.id   AF-A0A7V2S2U8-F1
#
_cell.length_a   1.000
_cell.length_b   1.000
_cell.length_c   1.000
_cell.angle_alpha   90.00
_cell.angle_beta   90.00
_cell.angle_gamma   90.00
#
_symmetry.space_group_name_H-M   'P 1'
#
loop_
_entity.id
_entity.type
_entity.pdbx_description
1 polymer ?
#
loop_
_entity_poly.entity_id
_entity_poly.type
_entity_poly.pdbx_seq_one_letter_code
_entity_poly.pdbx_strand_id
1 'polypeptide(L)'
;MSRCGKLIFMVWVLLIPAGLWGQRVQMAKQYTSCFTSDSVVVDGRLNERAWQKAVWSTPFVDIVTGDSAPDSIRTQFKMLWNNRFCYIAARLYEPGLRAILTRRDAIIYYDNDFEIFLDPDGDGLNYYEIEINARGTILDLFLPKPYNKGGKADLAWNAKGLRTAVARYGTLNQPQDTDSCWTVEMAIPWSALKQKPPEDNAVWRMNFSRVEWPAGLKAAAKKEALAKKQHLEENWVWSPQGKINMHIPEKWGYVEFVQEPAKPVVPKFWVWSQAHRNWSDQKWRETLNKLAQAGITGLLLSADTATLHKIAVMAQCFGIQTHAWFVTMNNPKAPAEWLSVNEQGKSLAEQKAYVDYFKFMCPGLPAVRNYLHNKMNELMAVKGLAGIHFD
;
A
#
# COMPACT_ATOMS: atom_id res chain seq x y z
N MET A 1 47.94 47.31 -64.75
CA MET A 1 46.60 46.75 -65.05
C MET A 1 46.81 45.24 -65.11
N SER A 2 46.33 44.38 -64.22
CA SER A 2 45.05 44.26 -63.52
C SER A 2 45.27 43.80 -62.07
N ARG A 3 44.37 44.22 -61.17
CA ARG A 3 44.30 43.82 -59.76
C ARG A 3 43.51 42.51 -59.65
N CYS A 4 44.01 41.53 -58.89
CA CYS A 4 43.24 40.36 -58.45
C CYS A 4 43.22 40.37 -56.91
N GLY A 5 42.12 40.87 -56.34
CA GLY A 5 41.89 40.89 -54.90
C GLY A 5 41.32 39.55 -54.44
N LYS A 6 41.98 38.89 -53.49
CA LYS A 6 41.45 37.70 -52.82
C LYS A 6 40.44 38.13 -51.75
N LEU A 7 39.19 37.71 -51.93
CA LEU A 7 38.08 37.87 -50.99
C LEU A 7 38.29 36.87 -49.83
N ILE A 8 38.44 37.36 -48.59
CA ILE A 8 38.44 36.52 -47.39
C ILE A 8 36.99 36.43 -46.91
N PHE A 9 36.40 35.24 -47.01
CA PHE A 9 35.08 34.93 -46.47
C PHE A 9 35.22 34.66 -44.97
N MET A 10 34.84 35.61 -44.13
CA MET A 10 34.81 35.46 -42.67
C MET A 10 33.45 34.87 -42.26
N VAL A 11 33.40 33.56 -42.04
CA VAL A 11 32.21 32.86 -41.53
C VAL A 11 32.06 33.19 -40.05
N TRP A 12 31.07 34.01 -39.71
CA TRP A 12 30.62 34.18 -38.33
C TRP A 12 29.84 32.94 -37.91
N VAL A 13 30.48 32.03 -37.19
CA VAL A 13 29.79 30.98 -36.45
C VAL A 13 29.13 31.64 -35.24
N LEU A 14 27.82 31.89 -35.33
CA LEU A 14 26.96 32.21 -34.19
C LEU A 14 26.96 31.00 -33.25
N LEU A 15 27.83 31.02 -32.23
CA LEU A 15 27.75 30.14 -31.08
C LEU A 15 26.48 30.48 -30.30
N ILE A 16 25.39 29.79 -30.62
CA ILE A 16 24.21 29.75 -29.74
C ILE A 16 24.65 29.02 -28.46
N PRO A 17 24.57 29.62 -27.27
CA PRO A 17 24.83 28.89 -26.05
C PRO A 17 23.75 27.81 -25.90
N ALA A 18 24.10 26.57 -26.20
CA ALA A 18 23.33 25.39 -25.82
C ALA A 18 23.48 25.19 -24.31
N GLY A 19 22.80 26.04 -23.54
CA GLY A 19 22.96 26.15 -22.10
C GLY A 19 21.66 26.58 -21.41
N LEU A 20 20.52 26.11 -21.91
CA LEU A 20 19.30 26.06 -21.12
C LEU A 20 19.07 24.59 -20.78
N TRP A 21 19.72 24.12 -19.71
CA TRP A 21 19.22 22.98 -18.98
C TRP A 21 17.87 23.42 -18.42
N GLY A 22 16.79 23.17 -19.18
CA GLY A 22 15.44 23.40 -18.71
C GLY A 22 15.29 22.59 -17.42
N GLN A 23 15.06 23.28 -16.30
CA GLN A 23 14.54 22.61 -15.11
C GLN A 23 13.31 21.84 -15.59
N ARG A 24 13.33 20.51 -15.41
CA ARG A 24 12.20 19.66 -15.76
C ARG A 24 11.01 20.17 -14.96
N VAL A 25 10.09 20.88 -15.61
CA VAL A 25 8.88 21.39 -14.95
C VAL A 25 8.07 20.16 -14.56
N GLN A 26 8.16 19.78 -13.30
CA GLN A 26 7.42 18.63 -12.81
C GLN A 26 5.99 19.08 -12.55
N MET A 27 5.09 18.57 -13.37
CA MET A 27 3.66 18.86 -13.27
C MET A 27 3.10 18.26 -11.98
N ALA A 28 2.21 19.02 -11.34
CA ALA A 28 1.44 18.54 -10.20
C ALA A 28 0.67 17.26 -10.58
N LYS A 29 0.74 16.23 -9.73
CA LYS A 29 0.08 14.96 -10.01
C LYS A 29 -1.44 15.09 -9.89
N GLN A 30 -2.16 14.17 -10.53
CA GLN A 30 -3.63 14.09 -10.50
C GLN A 30 -4.06 12.71 -9.99
N TYR A 31 -5.15 12.67 -9.22
CA TYR A 31 -5.77 11.44 -8.71
C TYR A 31 -7.29 11.59 -8.71
N THR A 32 -8.02 10.53 -9.08
CA THR A 32 -9.48 10.52 -9.08
C THR A 32 -10.00 9.70 -7.90
N SER A 33 -10.73 10.34 -6.98
CA SER A 33 -11.42 9.71 -5.87
C SER A 33 -12.87 9.41 -6.26
N CYS A 34 -13.21 8.12 -6.31
CA CYS A 34 -14.54 7.69 -6.71
C CYS A 34 -15.50 7.58 -5.52
N PHE A 35 -16.78 7.78 -5.79
CA PHE A 35 -17.84 7.50 -4.83
C PHE A 35 -17.90 6.01 -4.48
N THR A 36 -18.24 5.68 -3.23
CA THR A 36 -18.50 4.31 -2.79
C THR A 36 -19.79 4.20 -1.98
N SER A 37 -20.64 3.24 -2.35
CA SER A 37 -21.75 2.77 -1.53
C SER A 37 -21.39 1.52 -0.72
N ASP A 38 -20.25 0.88 -1.01
CA ASP A 38 -19.76 -0.26 -0.24
C ASP A 38 -19.34 0.20 1.17
N SER A 39 -19.56 -0.65 2.17
CA SER A 39 -19.14 -0.38 3.55
C SER A 39 -17.61 -0.41 3.67
N VAL A 40 -17.06 0.53 4.44
CA VAL A 40 -15.65 0.56 4.84
C VAL A 40 -15.58 0.42 6.36
N VAL A 41 -14.92 -0.63 6.84
CA VAL A 41 -14.68 -0.87 8.26
C VAL A 41 -13.26 -0.43 8.56
N VAL A 42 -13.11 0.69 9.26
CA VAL A 42 -11.77 1.23 9.55
C VAL A 42 -11.05 0.35 10.58
N ASP A 43 -10.31 -0.66 10.12
CA ASP A 43 -9.54 -1.61 10.91
C ASP A 43 -8.06 -1.70 10.48
N GLY A 44 -7.68 -0.94 9.45
CA GLY A 44 -6.32 -0.82 8.94
C GLY A 44 -6.01 -1.88 7.89
N ARG A 45 -6.90 -2.83 7.64
CA ARG A 45 -6.76 -3.85 6.60
C ARG A 45 -7.50 -3.35 5.36
N LEU A 46 -6.89 -3.50 4.19
CA LEU A 46 -7.42 -2.93 2.94
C LEU A 46 -8.10 -4.01 2.08
N ASN A 47 -8.86 -4.91 2.71
CA ASN A 47 -9.42 -6.10 2.08
C ASN A 47 -10.90 -5.95 1.68
N GLU A 48 -11.54 -4.86 2.05
CA GLU A 48 -12.92 -4.51 1.68
C GLU A 48 -13.08 -4.39 0.18
N ARG A 49 -14.27 -4.76 -0.31
CA ARG A 49 -14.66 -4.60 -1.72
C ARG A 49 -14.44 -3.17 -2.22
N ALA A 50 -14.68 -2.17 -1.37
CA ALA A 50 -14.44 -0.76 -1.66
C ALA A 50 -12.97 -0.52 -2.09
N TRP A 51 -12.00 -0.93 -1.25
CA TRP A 51 -10.57 -0.75 -1.52
C TRP A 51 -10.02 -1.57 -2.68
N GLN A 52 -10.66 -2.71 -2.97
CA GLN A 52 -10.33 -3.53 -4.13
C GLN A 52 -10.75 -2.88 -5.47
N LYS A 53 -11.71 -1.94 -5.44
CA LYS A 53 -12.13 -1.17 -6.62
C LYS A 53 -11.30 0.11 -6.80
N ALA A 54 -10.90 0.76 -5.71
CA ALA A 54 -10.09 1.97 -5.78
C ALA A 54 -8.73 1.71 -6.48
N VAL A 55 -8.21 2.68 -7.20
CA VAL A 55 -6.92 2.60 -7.88
C VAL A 55 -5.80 3.09 -6.95
N TRP A 56 -4.63 2.45 -6.98
CA TRP A 56 -3.46 2.98 -6.27
C TRP A 56 -2.93 4.25 -6.94
N SER A 57 -2.56 5.24 -6.14
CA SER A 57 -1.76 6.37 -6.60
C SER A 57 -0.48 5.88 -7.26
N THR A 58 0.17 6.74 -8.04
CA THR A 58 1.59 6.50 -8.36
C THR A 58 2.43 6.46 -7.08
N PRO A 59 3.53 5.70 -7.06
CA PRO A 59 4.47 5.71 -5.94
C PRO A 59 4.96 7.11 -5.58
N PHE A 60 5.30 7.27 -4.31
CA PHE A 60 5.92 8.48 -3.81
C PHE A 60 7.32 8.64 -4.40
N VAL A 61 7.71 9.89 -4.56
CA VAL A 61 8.97 10.32 -5.18
C VAL A 61 9.66 11.33 -4.26
N ASP A 62 10.95 11.54 -4.46
CA ASP A 62 11.69 12.55 -3.72
C ASP A 62 11.04 13.93 -3.89
N ILE A 63 10.87 14.66 -2.79
CA ILE A 63 10.16 15.95 -2.78
C ILE A 63 10.85 17.02 -3.66
N VAL A 64 12.16 16.94 -3.86
CA VAL A 64 12.96 17.91 -4.61
C VAL A 64 13.16 17.46 -6.05
N THR A 65 13.72 16.26 -6.25
CA THR A 65 14.15 15.78 -7.57
C THR A 65 13.04 15.07 -8.33
N GLY A 66 12.04 14.55 -7.60
CA GLY A 66 11.00 13.71 -8.18
C GLY A 66 11.50 12.32 -8.57
N ASP A 67 12.65 11.89 -8.07
CA ASP A 67 13.19 10.56 -8.29
C ASP A 67 12.39 9.49 -7.54
N SER A 68 12.34 8.29 -8.09
CA SER A 68 11.61 7.18 -7.47
C SER A 68 12.24 6.76 -6.15
N ALA A 69 11.39 6.54 -5.14
CA ALA A 69 11.82 5.90 -3.90
C ALA A 69 12.30 4.46 -4.15
N PRO A 70 13.27 3.94 -3.37
CA PRO A 70 13.58 2.53 -3.34
C PRO A 70 12.34 1.66 -3.08
N ASP A 71 12.28 0.48 -3.70
CA ASP A 71 11.14 -0.45 -3.54
C ASP A 71 10.88 -0.82 -2.07
N SER A 72 11.92 -0.87 -1.23
CA SER A 72 11.83 -1.19 0.20
C SER A 72 11.06 -0.16 1.02
N ILE A 73 10.92 1.08 0.53
CA ILE A 73 10.18 2.16 1.19
C ILE A 73 9.05 2.71 0.30
N ARG A 74 8.70 1.98 -0.75
CA ARG A 74 7.64 2.36 -1.68
C ARG A 74 6.36 2.68 -0.91
N THR A 75 5.77 3.82 -1.24
CA THR A 75 4.56 4.32 -0.58
C THR A 75 3.53 4.73 -1.62
N GLN A 76 2.29 4.31 -1.42
CA GLN A 76 1.14 4.60 -2.28
C GLN A 76 -0.11 4.81 -1.41
N PHE A 77 -1.06 5.59 -1.91
CA PHE A 77 -2.37 5.75 -1.28
C PHE A 77 -3.51 5.41 -2.25
N LYS A 78 -4.71 5.26 -1.70
CA LYS A 78 -5.98 5.28 -2.43
C LYS A 78 -6.95 6.17 -1.68
N MET A 79 -7.89 6.72 -2.42
CA MET A 79 -9.02 7.44 -1.86
C MET A 79 -10.34 6.94 -2.44
N LEU A 80 -11.36 7.03 -1.60
CA LEU A 80 -12.76 6.86 -1.91
C LEU A 80 -13.55 7.90 -1.13
N TRP A 81 -14.81 8.12 -1.49
CA TRP A 81 -15.65 9.04 -0.74
C TRP A 81 -17.11 8.63 -0.74
N ASN A 82 -17.87 9.10 0.24
CA ASN A 82 -19.33 8.99 0.24
C ASN A 82 -19.98 10.21 0.93
N ASN A 83 -21.28 10.18 1.15
CA ASN A 83 -22.03 11.29 1.74
C ASN A 83 -21.62 11.63 3.18
N ARG A 84 -20.77 10.83 3.83
CA ARG A 84 -20.38 11.01 5.24
C ARG A 84 -18.89 11.23 5.43
N PHE A 85 -18.05 10.56 4.63
CA PHE A 85 -16.61 10.55 4.85
C PHE A 85 -15.83 10.70 3.53
N CYS A 86 -14.69 11.38 3.66
CA CYS A 86 -13.54 11.16 2.79
C CYS A 86 -12.74 9.97 3.36
N TYR A 87 -12.55 8.92 2.56
CA TYR A 87 -11.77 7.76 2.96
C TYR A 87 -10.39 7.81 2.33
N ILE A 88 -9.37 7.54 3.13
CA ILE A 88 -7.97 7.49 2.70
C ILE A 88 -7.37 6.19 3.21
N ALA A 89 -6.71 5.47 2.32
CA ALA A 89 -5.92 4.30 2.65
C ALA A 89 -4.50 4.49 2.13
N ALA A 90 -3.49 4.06 2.88
CA ALA A 90 -2.11 4.07 2.43
C ALA A 90 -1.42 2.74 2.73
N ARG A 91 -0.45 2.40 1.89
CA ARG A 91 0.47 1.28 2.10
C ARG A 91 1.89 1.82 2.02
N LEU A 92 2.64 1.57 3.08
CA LEU A 92 4.02 2.01 3.23
C LEU A 92 4.90 0.78 3.48
N TYR A 93 5.71 0.39 2.49
CA TYR A 93 6.73 -0.64 2.70
C TYR A 93 7.76 -0.12 3.69
N GLU A 94 8.16 -0.94 4.65
CA GLU A 94 9.03 -0.51 5.74
C GLU A 94 9.77 -1.73 6.29
N PRO A 95 11.09 -1.85 6.08
CA PRO A 95 11.89 -2.93 6.65
C PRO A 95 12.19 -2.75 8.15
N GLY A 96 12.03 -1.57 8.74
CA GLY A 96 12.27 -1.32 10.16
C GLY A 96 11.19 -0.46 10.80
N LEU A 97 10.04 -1.05 11.13
CA LEU A 97 8.90 -0.34 11.71
C LEU A 97 9.28 0.29 13.05
N ARG A 98 9.18 1.61 13.11
CA ARG A 98 9.47 2.42 14.27
C ARG A 98 8.30 3.36 14.56
N ALA A 99 7.71 3.19 15.74
CA ALA A 99 6.78 4.16 16.32
C ALA A 99 6.89 4.18 17.85
N ILE A 100 7.70 5.10 18.36
CA ILE A 100 7.98 5.29 19.80
C ILE A 100 7.00 6.29 20.41
N LEU A 101 6.56 7.28 19.65
CA LEU A 101 5.69 8.36 20.10
C LEU A 101 4.25 7.85 20.24
N THR A 102 3.68 8.05 21.42
CA THR A 102 2.34 7.55 21.80
C THR A 102 1.36 8.65 22.14
N ARG A 103 1.85 9.86 22.44
CA ARG A 103 1.01 10.99 22.83
C ARG A 103 0.45 11.64 21.58
N ARG A 104 -0.88 11.82 21.54
CA ARG A 104 -1.55 12.63 20.52
C ARG A 104 -0.91 14.03 20.47
N ASP A 105 -0.81 14.59 19.27
CA ASP A 105 -0.22 15.89 18.96
C ASP A 105 1.27 15.99 19.35
N ALA A 106 1.95 14.85 19.51
CA ALA A 106 3.40 14.81 19.45
C ALA A 106 3.86 15.06 18.02
N ILE A 107 5.02 15.69 17.85
CA ILE A 107 5.66 15.86 16.53
C ILE A 107 6.11 14.47 16.04
N ILE A 108 5.28 13.80 15.23
CA ILE A 108 5.40 12.36 14.98
C ILE A 108 6.29 11.97 13.81
N TYR A 109 6.75 12.92 12.98
CA TYR A 109 7.75 12.66 11.92
C TYR A 109 9.11 12.13 12.44
N TYR A 110 9.33 12.07 13.75
CA TYR A 110 10.46 11.35 14.35
C TYR A 110 10.28 9.83 14.39
N ASP A 111 9.10 9.31 14.06
CA ASP A 111 8.80 7.90 13.83
C ASP A 111 8.60 7.65 12.32
N ASN A 112 8.30 6.42 11.92
CA ASN A 112 7.71 6.22 10.60
C ASN A 112 6.29 6.78 10.61
N ASP A 113 6.03 7.72 9.72
CA ASP A 113 4.77 8.45 9.62
C ASP A 113 4.20 8.49 8.21
N PHE A 114 2.95 8.92 8.16
CA PHE A 114 2.21 9.19 6.94
C PHE A 114 1.42 10.48 7.16
N GLU A 115 1.65 11.45 6.30
CA GLU A 115 1.10 12.80 6.42
C GLU A 115 0.12 13.07 5.27
N ILE A 116 -0.99 13.73 5.58
CA ILE A 116 -2.06 14.07 4.66
C ILE A 116 -2.28 15.58 4.72
N PHE A 117 -2.20 16.23 3.57
CA PHE A 117 -2.41 17.67 3.42
C PHE A 117 -3.64 17.92 2.56
N LEU A 118 -4.59 18.72 3.06
CA LEU A 118 -5.88 18.98 2.40
C LEU A 118 -6.16 20.48 2.30
N ASP A 119 -6.27 20.97 1.07
CA ASP A 119 -6.74 22.31 0.71
C ASP A 119 -8.04 22.17 -0.12
N PRO A 120 -9.22 22.21 0.55
CA PRO A 120 -10.51 21.92 -0.09
C PRO A 120 -10.98 22.92 -1.14
N ASP A 121 -10.66 24.19 -0.99
CA ASP A 121 -11.03 25.24 -1.96
C ASP A 121 -9.92 25.50 -3.00
N GLY A 122 -8.71 24.98 -2.74
CA GLY A 122 -7.59 25.00 -3.67
C GLY A 122 -6.90 26.36 -3.77
N ASP A 123 -7.21 27.30 -2.88
CA ASP A 123 -6.70 28.67 -2.94
C ASP A 123 -5.29 28.83 -2.35
N GLY A 124 -4.80 27.81 -1.64
CA GLY A 124 -3.51 27.78 -0.96
C GLY A 124 -3.39 28.74 0.24
N LEU A 125 -4.51 29.27 0.75
CA LEU A 125 -4.56 30.20 1.87
C LEU A 125 -4.91 29.50 3.18
N ASN A 126 -5.70 28.44 3.15
CA ASN A 126 -6.03 27.68 4.35
C ASN A 126 -6.08 26.18 4.07
N TYR A 127 -5.59 25.36 5.00
CA TYR A 127 -5.50 23.92 4.79
C TYR A 127 -5.42 23.14 6.09
N TYR A 128 -5.66 21.85 5.98
CA TYR A 128 -5.60 20.89 7.07
C TYR A 128 -4.40 19.96 6.89
N GLU A 129 -3.86 19.51 8.00
CA GLU A 129 -2.81 18.50 8.07
C GLU A 129 -3.21 17.43 9.08
N ILE A 130 -3.04 16.17 8.68
CA ILE A 130 -3.28 15.01 9.53
C ILE A 130 -2.10 14.06 9.32
N GLU A 131 -1.36 13.80 10.38
CA GLU A 131 -0.27 12.84 10.44
C GLU A 131 -0.70 11.62 11.26
N ILE A 132 -0.18 10.46 10.89
CA ILE A 132 -0.31 9.22 11.67
C ILE A 132 1.00 8.44 11.64
N ASN A 133 1.44 7.93 12.78
CA ASN A 133 2.61 7.04 12.82
C ASN A 133 2.22 5.55 12.72
N ALA A 134 3.20 4.66 12.56
CA ALA A 134 2.98 3.21 12.45
C ALA A 134 2.30 2.56 13.67
N ARG A 135 2.11 3.28 14.78
CA ARG A 135 1.33 2.85 15.95
C ARG A 135 -0.14 3.29 15.90
N GLY A 136 -0.45 4.31 15.11
CA GLY A 136 -1.75 4.98 15.10
C GLY A 136 -1.83 6.23 15.96
N THR A 137 -0.70 6.76 16.45
CA THR A 137 -0.64 8.07 17.12
C THR A 137 -0.89 9.15 16.08
N ILE A 138 -1.75 10.11 16.40
CA ILE A 138 -2.18 11.19 15.51
C ILE A 138 -1.58 12.51 15.95
N LEU A 139 -1.18 13.32 14.97
CA LEU A 139 -1.10 14.77 15.06
C LEU A 139 -2.05 15.32 14.00
N ASP A 140 -2.92 16.26 14.36
CA ASP A 140 -3.70 16.98 13.38
C ASP A 140 -3.71 18.47 13.69
N LEU A 141 -3.75 19.29 12.64
CA LEU A 141 -3.67 20.73 12.78
C LEU A 141 -4.37 21.44 11.62
N PHE A 142 -4.72 22.71 11.85
CA PHE A 142 -5.29 23.58 10.84
C PHE A 142 -4.40 24.80 10.63
N LEU A 143 -4.11 25.14 9.37
CA LEU A 143 -3.48 26.40 9.01
C LEU A 143 -4.53 27.34 8.42
N PRO A 144 -4.94 28.40 9.16
CA PRO A 144 -5.81 29.45 8.60
C PRO A 144 -5.08 30.36 7.61
N LYS A 145 -3.75 30.27 7.56
CA LYS A 145 -2.86 31.07 6.72
C LYS A 145 -1.55 30.30 6.48
N PRO A 146 -0.95 30.31 5.28
CA PRO A 146 0.31 29.61 5.06
C PRO A 146 1.49 30.29 5.76
N TYR A 147 2.50 29.51 6.14
CA TYR A 147 3.69 30.00 6.85
C TYR A 147 4.45 31.09 6.10
N ASN A 148 4.57 30.97 4.77
CA ASN A 148 5.24 31.98 3.92
C ASN A 148 4.54 33.35 3.89
N LYS A 149 3.29 33.42 4.37
CA LYS A 149 2.53 34.66 4.57
C LYS A 149 2.39 35.02 6.06
N GLY A 150 3.23 34.46 6.92
CA GLY A 150 3.23 34.71 8.37
C GLY A 150 2.12 33.98 9.14
N GLY A 151 1.55 32.93 8.57
CA GLY A 151 0.60 32.07 9.25
C GLY A 151 1.21 31.25 10.38
N LYS A 152 0.35 30.72 11.25
CA LYS A 152 0.71 29.83 12.37
C LYS A 152 -0.28 28.69 12.39
N ALA A 153 0.19 27.46 12.59
CA ALA A 153 -0.67 26.32 12.79
C ALA A 153 -1.46 26.46 14.09
N ASP A 154 -2.75 26.13 14.00
CA ASP A 154 -3.61 25.84 15.13
C ASP A 154 -3.50 24.34 15.47
N LEU A 155 -2.60 24.03 16.41
CA LEU A 155 -2.40 22.69 16.95
C LEU A 155 -3.52 22.25 17.91
N ALA A 156 -4.46 23.14 18.27
CA ALA A 156 -5.60 22.77 19.10
C ALA A 156 -6.79 22.27 18.27
N TRP A 157 -6.80 22.54 16.97
CA TRP A 157 -7.78 21.96 16.07
C TRP A 157 -7.60 20.44 16.02
N ASN A 158 -8.71 19.72 16.13
CA ASN A 158 -8.74 18.27 16.00
C ASN A 158 -9.80 17.89 14.95
N ALA A 159 -9.51 16.89 14.12
CA ALA A 159 -10.45 16.37 13.14
C ALA A 159 -11.59 15.60 13.85
N LYS A 160 -12.61 16.33 14.32
CA LYS A 160 -13.68 15.77 15.16
C LYS A 160 -14.42 14.63 14.43
N GLY A 161 -14.40 13.44 15.04
CA GLY A 161 -15.03 12.24 14.50
C GLY A 161 -14.16 11.47 13.50
N LEU A 162 -12.90 11.85 13.34
CA LEU A 162 -11.89 11.07 12.60
C LEU A 162 -11.84 9.63 13.13
N ARG A 163 -11.92 8.68 12.21
CA ARG A 163 -11.68 7.25 12.50
C ARG A 163 -10.39 6.86 11.81
N THR A 164 -9.46 6.26 12.55
CA THR A 164 -8.21 5.75 11.99
C THR A 164 -7.93 4.35 12.49
N ALA A 165 -7.21 3.59 11.69
CA ALA A 165 -6.63 2.32 12.08
C ALA A 165 -5.34 2.05 11.32
N VAL A 166 -4.46 1.28 11.95
CA VAL A 166 -3.18 0.86 11.38
C VAL A 166 -3.05 -0.65 11.49
N ALA A 167 -2.79 -1.33 10.37
CA ALA A 167 -2.32 -2.71 10.38
C ALA A 167 -0.82 -2.75 10.09
N ARG A 168 -0.09 -3.53 10.89
CA ARG A 168 1.36 -3.72 10.75
C ARG A 168 1.64 -5.15 10.32
N TYR A 169 2.54 -5.31 9.36
CA TYR A 169 2.99 -6.61 8.85
C TYR A 169 4.46 -6.84 9.22
N GLY A 170 4.73 -6.73 10.52
CA GLY A 170 6.06 -6.69 11.12
C GLY A 170 6.00 -6.45 12.64
N THR A 171 7.15 -6.26 13.28
CA THR A 171 7.28 -6.08 14.72
C THR A 171 7.74 -4.67 15.07
N LEU A 172 6.85 -3.90 15.69
CA LEU A 172 7.13 -2.50 15.99
C LEU A 172 8.31 -2.34 16.96
N ASN A 173 9.24 -1.45 16.59
CA ASN A 173 10.43 -1.07 17.36
C ASN A 173 11.44 -2.22 17.60
N GLN A 174 11.55 -3.17 16.66
CA GLN A 174 12.55 -4.23 16.70
C GLN A 174 13.64 -3.99 15.65
N PRO A 175 14.77 -3.35 15.99
CA PRO A 175 15.79 -3.02 15.00
C PRO A 175 16.60 -4.24 14.49
N GLN A 176 16.33 -5.43 15.02
CA GLN A 176 17.07 -6.67 14.70
C GLN A 176 16.31 -7.59 13.74
N ASP A 177 15.02 -7.32 13.47
CA ASP A 177 14.25 -8.06 12.47
C ASP A 177 14.09 -7.24 11.18
N THR A 178 13.29 -7.78 10.25
CA THR A 178 13.00 -7.11 8.99
C THR A 178 11.51 -7.19 8.73
N ASP A 179 10.91 -6.02 8.59
CA ASP A 179 9.47 -5.84 8.46
C ASP A 179 8.99 -5.82 7.00
N SER A 180 7.67 -6.02 6.86
CA SER A 180 6.85 -5.81 5.65
C SER A 180 6.64 -4.36 5.26
N CYS A 181 5.57 -3.91 5.88
CA CYS A 181 4.91 -2.69 5.60
C CYS A 181 3.94 -2.45 6.75
N TRP A 182 3.31 -1.30 6.66
CA TRP A 182 2.13 -0.99 7.43
C TRP A 182 1.12 -0.32 6.50
N THR A 183 -0.13 -0.42 6.88
CA THR A 183 -1.24 0.20 6.18
C THR A 183 -1.96 1.15 7.11
N VAL A 184 -2.30 2.31 6.57
CA VAL A 184 -3.13 3.32 7.21
C VAL A 184 -4.51 3.25 6.58
N GLU A 185 -5.54 3.35 7.40
CA GLU A 185 -6.91 3.53 6.93
C GLU A 185 -7.58 4.63 7.75
N MET A 186 -8.22 5.57 7.05
CA MET A 186 -8.89 6.71 7.65
C MET A 186 -10.27 6.93 7.05
N ALA A 187 -11.22 7.33 7.90
CA ALA A 187 -12.48 7.93 7.49
C ALA A 187 -12.60 9.31 8.14
N ILE A 188 -12.45 10.35 7.34
CA ILE A 188 -12.49 11.76 7.74
C ILE A 188 -13.92 12.27 7.52
N PRO A 189 -14.68 12.63 8.56
CA PRO A 189 -15.99 13.26 8.36
C PRO A 189 -15.85 14.59 7.62
N TRP A 190 -16.72 14.86 6.65
CA TRP A 190 -16.71 16.17 5.95
C TRP A 190 -16.85 17.35 6.92
N SER A 191 -17.65 17.17 7.97
CA SER A 191 -17.83 18.16 9.04
C SER A 191 -16.55 18.48 9.81
N ALA A 192 -15.58 17.57 9.88
CA ALA A 192 -14.29 17.83 10.51
C ALA A 192 -13.52 18.90 9.73
N LEU A 193 -13.61 18.86 8.39
CA LEU A 193 -12.98 19.81 7.46
C LEU A 193 -13.85 21.06 7.21
N LYS A 194 -14.96 21.21 7.94
CA LYS A 194 -15.99 22.24 7.70
C LYS A 194 -16.54 22.23 6.26
N GLN A 195 -16.49 21.07 5.60
CA GLN A 195 -16.99 20.88 4.24
C GLN A 195 -18.28 20.07 4.25
N LYS A 196 -19.03 20.19 3.14
CA LYS A 196 -20.04 19.20 2.75
C LYS A 196 -19.37 18.11 1.90
N PRO A 197 -20.04 16.97 1.64
CA PRO A 197 -19.58 16.07 0.59
C PRO A 197 -19.37 16.86 -0.72
N PRO A 198 -18.29 16.57 -1.48
CA PRO A 198 -17.99 17.28 -2.71
C PRO A 198 -19.09 17.09 -3.75
N GLU A 199 -19.29 18.09 -4.60
CA GLU A 199 -20.06 17.94 -5.83
C GLU A 199 -19.27 17.09 -6.84
N ASP A 200 -19.97 16.54 -7.84
CA ASP A 200 -19.34 15.76 -8.89
C ASP A 200 -18.32 16.60 -9.67
N ASN A 201 -17.11 16.06 -9.84
CA ASN A 201 -15.93 16.70 -10.43
C ASN A 201 -15.37 17.88 -9.62
N ALA A 202 -15.70 17.98 -8.32
CA ALA A 202 -15.00 18.92 -7.45
C ALA A 202 -13.51 18.55 -7.35
N VAL A 203 -12.63 19.57 -7.37
CA VAL A 203 -11.18 19.38 -7.33
C VAL A 203 -10.62 20.02 -6.08
N TRP A 204 -9.90 19.25 -5.29
CA TRP A 204 -9.14 19.74 -4.14
C TRP A 204 -7.65 19.72 -4.43
N ARG A 205 -6.90 20.56 -3.73
CA ARG A 205 -5.44 20.48 -3.72
C ARG A 205 -5.01 19.66 -2.54
N MET A 206 -4.25 18.61 -2.81
CA MET A 206 -3.85 17.64 -1.80
C MET A 206 -2.45 17.14 -2.04
N ASN A 207 -1.77 16.81 -0.95
CA ASN A 207 -0.53 16.05 -1.04
C ASN A 207 -0.43 15.07 0.11
N PHE A 208 0.46 14.10 -0.08
CA PHE A 208 0.70 13.04 0.87
C PHE A 208 2.21 12.89 1.00
N SER A 209 2.66 12.65 2.22
CA SER A 209 4.07 12.60 2.54
C SER A 209 4.37 11.44 3.49
N ARG A 210 5.63 11.03 3.44
CA ARG A 210 6.29 10.13 4.37
C ARG A 210 7.63 10.76 4.69
N VAL A 211 7.93 10.92 5.97
CA VAL A 211 9.27 11.25 6.43
C VAL A 211 10.00 9.96 6.74
N GLU A 212 11.10 9.73 6.06
CA GLU A 212 11.92 8.53 6.19
C GLU A 212 13.26 8.87 6.85
N TRP A 213 13.64 8.11 7.86
CA TRP A 213 14.94 8.27 8.50
C TRP A 213 15.89 7.19 7.99
N PRO A 214 17.15 7.52 7.62
CA PRO A 214 18.08 6.55 7.07
C PRO A 214 18.19 5.28 7.91
N ALA A 215 18.09 4.12 7.24
CA ALA A 215 18.20 2.83 7.90
C ALA A 215 19.52 2.71 8.67
N GLY A 216 19.46 2.23 9.92
CA GLY A 216 20.64 2.08 10.78
C GLY A 216 21.12 3.38 11.43
N LEU A 217 20.45 4.52 11.22
CA LEU A 217 20.78 5.77 11.93
C LEU A 217 20.63 5.57 13.44
N LYS A 218 21.76 5.68 14.17
CA LYS A 218 21.78 5.54 15.62
C LYS A 218 20.94 6.65 16.27
N ALA A 219 20.20 6.29 17.32
CA ALA A 219 19.36 7.25 18.05
C ALA A 219 20.13 8.48 18.56
N ALA A 220 21.40 8.31 18.95
CA ALA A 220 22.27 9.42 19.36
C ALA A 220 22.57 10.38 18.20
N ALA A 221 22.88 9.85 17.01
CA ALA A 221 23.13 10.65 15.81
C ALA A 221 21.87 11.40 15.35
N LYS A 222 20.71 10.73 15.40
CA LYS A 222 19.41 11.38 15.16
C LYS A 222 19.18 12.55 16.14
N LYS A 223 19.38 12.32 17.43
CA LYS A 223 19.23 13.36 18.45
C LYS A 223 20.18 14.54 18.23
N GLU A 224 21.43 14.27 17.85
CA GLU A 224 22.42 15.29 17.55
C GLU A 224 22.06 16.12 16.31
N ALA A 225 21.64 15.46 15.23
CA ALA A 225 21.19 16.12 14.01
C ALA A 225 20.01 17.06 14.28
N LEU A 226 19.02 16.59 15.05
CA LEU A 226 17.87 17.41 15.46
C LEU A 226 18.29 18.61 16.30
N ALA A 227 19.21 18.44 17.25
CA ALA A 227 19.75 19.55 18.06
C ALA A 227 20.49 20.59 17.20
N LYS A 228 21.13 20.14 16.12
CA LYS A 228 21.84 20.99 15.15
C LYS A 228 20.94 21.51 14.01
N LYS A 229 19.65 21.18 14.00
CA LYS A 229 18.71 21.46 12.90
C LYS A 229 19.22 20.97 11.54
N GLN A 230 19.87 19.82 11.53
CA GLN A 230 20.29 19.13 10.33
C GLN A 230 19.16 18.24 9.84
N HIS A 231 18.83 18.37 8.56
CA HIS A 231 17.85 17.54 7.88
C HIS A 231 18.55 16.28 7.37
N LEU A 232 18.46 15.19 8.15
CA LEU A 232 18.95 13.87 7.74
C LEU A 232 17.84 12.97 7.24
N GLU A 233 16.61 13.36 7.51
CA GLU A 233 15.40 12.73 7.01
C GLU A 233 15.23 12.95 5.51
N GLU A 234 14.76 11.90 4.84
CA GLU A 234 14.35 11.91 3.45
C GLU A 234 12.83 12.16 3.39
N ASN A 235 12.39 12.96 2.43
CA ASN A 235 10.99 13.37 2.31
C ASN A 235 10.41 12.83 1.02
N TRP A 236 9.54 11.83 1.13
CA TRP A 236 8.94 11.14 0.01
C TRP A 236 7.48 11.55 -0.11
N VAL A 237 7.09 12.08 -1.28
CA VAL A 237 5.79 12.69 -1.47
C VAL A 237 5.08 12.13 -2.68
N TRP A 238 3.75 12.22 -2.70
CA TRP A 238 3.00 11.90 -3.91
C TRP A 238 3.33 12.89 -5.02
N SER A 239 3.05 14.19 -4.85
CA SER A 239 3.36 15.23 -5.82
C SER A 239 4.63 15.99 -5.42
N PRO A 240 5.73 15.93 -6.20
CA PRO A 240 6.98 16.61 -5.87
C PRO A 240 6.83 18.13 -5.94
N GLN A 241 7.61 18.84 -5.12
CA GLN A 241 7.47 20.28 -4.92
C GLN A 241 8.71 21.08 -5.35
N GLY A 242 9.83 20.40 -5.54
CA GLY A 242 11.12 21.02 -5.89
C GLY A 242 11.85 21.62 -4.68
N LYS A 243 11.35 21.40 -3.46
CA LYS A 243 11.94 21.92 -2.21
C LYS A 243 11.49 21.06 -1.03
N ILE A 244 12.37 20.85 -0.05
CA ILE A 244 12.04 20.23 1.24
C ILE A 244 11.16 21.20 2.04
N ASN A 245 9.85 21.20 1.74
CA ASN A 245 8.83 21.98 2.43
C ASN A 245 7.44 21.49 2.00
N MET A 246 6.71 20.80 2.87
CA MET A 246 5.33 20.38 2.57
C MET A 246 4.32 21.53 2.53
N HIS A 247 4.62 22.64 3.19
CA HIS A 247 3.71 23.76 3.37
C HIS A 247 3.75 24.76 2.20
N ILE A 248 3.70 24.25 0.96
CA ILE A 248 3.56 25.02 -0.27
C ILE A 248 2.33 24.49 -1.04
N PRO A 249 1.10 24.81 -0.61
CA PRO A 249 -0.11 24.31 -1.25
C PRO A 249 -0.17 24.58 -2.76
N GLU A 250 0.46 25.67 -3.23
CA GLU A 250 0.65 26.03 -4.65
C GLU A 250 1.27 24.90 -5.50
N LYS A 251 2.02 23.98 -4.87
CA LYS A 251 2.75 22.87 -5.50
C LYS A 251 2.09 21.49 -5.31
N TRP A 252 1.02 21.41 -4.53
CA TRP A 252 0.32 20.14 -4.29
C TRP A 252 -0.37 19.60 -5.54
N GLY A 253 -0.66 18.30 -5.52
CA GLY A 253 -1.40 17.65 -6.59
C GLY A 253 -2.89 17.98 -6.53
N TYR A 254 -3.63 17.47 -7.50
CA TYR A 254 -5.07 17.66 -7.64
C TYR A 254 -5.80 16.34 -7.41
N VAL A 255 -6.78 16.35 -6.51
CA VAL A 255 -7.70 15.23 -6.30
C VAL A 255 -9.07 15.62 -6.81
N GLU A 256 -9.53 14.95 -7.84
CA GLU A 256 -10.88 15.10 -8.39
C GLU A 256 -11.82 14.09 -7.75
N PHE A 257 -12.96 14.55 -7.24
CA PHE A 257 -14.00 13.72 -6.65
C PHE A 257 -15.09 13.45 -7.68
N VAL A 258 -15.27 12.18 -8.05
CA VAL A 258 -16.28 11.77 -9.04
C VAL A 258 -17.36 10.91 -8.41
N GLN A 259 -18.60 11.12 -8.84
CA GLN A 259 -19.78 10.35 -8.43
C GLN A 259 -19.79 8.95 -9.03
N GLU A 260 -19.05 8.73 -10.13
CA GLU A 260 -18.90 7.42 -10.74
C GLU A 260 -18.24 6.44 -9.74
N PRO A 261 -18.87 5.29 -9.43
CA PRO A 261 -18.27 4.32 -8.54
C PRO A 261 -17.00 3.71 -9.11
N ALA A 262 -16.01 3.46 -8.25
CA ALA A 262 -14.80 2.77 -8.66
C ALA A 262 -15.14 1.39 -9.26
N LYS A 263 -14.57 1.07 -10.43
CA LYS A 263 -14.74 -0.23 -11.09
C LYS A 263 -13.61 -1.18 -10.65
N PRO A 264 -13.90 -2.48 -10.48
CA PRO A 264 -12.84 -3.45 -10.19
C PRO A 264 -11.75 -3.40 -11.25
N VAL A 265 -10.49 -3.44 -10.83
CA VAL A 265 -9.38 -3.63 -11.75
C VAL A 265 -9.43 -5.07 -12.27
N VAL A 266 -9.77 -5.23 -13.56
CA VAL A 266 -9.72 -6.50 -14.30
C VAL A 266 -8.63 -6.38 -15.36
N PRO A 267 -7.86 -7.46 -15.63
CA PRO A 267 -7.99 -8.84 -15.13
C PRO A 267 -7.28 -9.10 -13.78
N LYS A 268 -7.76 -10.10 -13.03
CA LYS A 268 -7.07 -10.65 -11.85
C LYS A 268 -6.14 -11.78 -12.29
N PHE A 269 -4.83 -11.65 -12.06
CA PHE A 269 -3.86 -12.72 -12.33
C PHE A 269 -3.48 -13.46 -11.05
N TRP A 270 -3.73 -14.76 -11.01
CA TRP A 270 -3.50 -15.61 -9.85
C TRP A 270 -2.51 -16.73 -10.21
N VAL A 271 -1.71 -17.15 -9.24
CA VAL A 271 -0.69 -18.19 -9.42
C VAL A 271 -0.87 -19.32 -8.42
N TRP A 272 -0.75 -20.56 -8.89
CA TRP A 272 -0.60 -21.72 -8.03
C TRP A 272 0.88 -21.92 -7.73
N SER A 273 1.21 -22.17 -6.47
CA SER A 273 2.60 -22.40 -6.04
C SER A 273 2.67 -23.42 -4.92
N GLN A 274 3.84 -24.05 -4.77
CA GLN A 274 4.12 -24.81 -3.56
C GLN A 274 4.27 -23.85 -2.37
N ALA A 275 4.03 -24.35 -1.17
CA ALA A 275 4.17 -23.52 0.04
C ALA A 275 5.62 -23.37 0.53
N HIS A 276 6.61 -23.92 -0.19
CA HIS A 276 8.04 -23.73 0.05
C HIS A 276 8.42 -23.60 1.53
N ARG A 277 8.09 -24.63 2.34
CA ARG A 277 8.17 -24.59 3.82
C ARG A 277 9.56 -24.27 4.39
N ASN A 278 10.61 -24.45 3.60
CA ASN A 278 12.00 -24.20 3.96
C ASN A 278 12.45 -22.75 3.66
N TRP A 279 11.62 -21.93 3.02
CA TRP A 279 11.96 -20.53 2.75
C TRP A 279 11.91 -19.69 4.03
N SER A 280 12.87 -18.78 4.15
CA SER A 280 12.83 -17.72 5.16
C SER A 280 11.71 -16.71 4.87
N ASP A 281 11.31 -15.97 5.89
CA ASP A 281 10.31 -14.91 5.77
C ASP A 281 10.76 -13.84 4.77
N GLN A 282 12.05 -13.49 4.80
CA GLN A 282 12.66 -12.60 3.82
C GLN A 282 12.47 -13.12 2.39
N LYS A 283 12.76 -14.40 2.14
CA LYS A 283 12.60 -14.99 0.80
C LYS A 283 11.16 -14.98 0.31
N TRP A 284 10.21 -15.21 1.22
CA TRP A 284 8.78 -15.09 0.92
C TRP A 284 8.40 -13.64 0.58
N ARG A 285 8.83 -12.67 1.38
CA ARG A 285 8.56 -11.24 1.16
C ARG A 285 9.13 -10.74 -0.18
N GLU A 286 10.37 -11.11 -0.51
CA GLU A 286 10.97 -10.83 -1.81
C GLU A 286 10.15 -11.41 -2.97
N THR A 287 9.69 -12.66 -2.83
CA THR A 287 8.88 -13.33 -3.85
C THR A 287 7.51 -12.68 -4.00
N LEU A 288 6.83 -12.38 -2.88
CA LEU A 288 5.53 -11.70 -2.90
C LEU A 288 5.64 -10.29 -3.50
N ASN A 289 6.72 -9.56 -3.24
CA ASN A 289 6.97 -8.27 -3.90
C ASN A 289 7.07 -8.42 -5.42
N LYS A 290 7.85 -9.39 -5.89
CA LYS A 290 8.00 -9.67 -7.33
C LYS A 290 6.66 -10.07 -7.98
N LEU A 291 5.88 -10.91 -7.30
CA LEU A 291 4.53 -11.28 -7.76
C LEU A 291 3.63 -10.04 -7.87
N ALA A 292 3.61 -9.18 -6.86
CA ALA A 292 2.81 -7.96 -6.88
C ALA A 292 3.25 -6.98 -7.98
N GLN A 293 4.56 -6.83 -8.19
CA GLN A 293 5.12 -6.03 -9.30
C GLN A 293 4.72 -6.59 -10.68
N ALA A 294 4.57 -7.91 -10.80
CA ALA A 294 4.08 -8.58 -12.00
C ALA A 294 2.55 -8.51 -12.17
N GLY A 295 1.82 -7.85 -11.25
CA GLY A 295 0.36 -7.74 -11.30
C GLY A 295 -0.37 -8.99 -10.78
N ILE A 296 0.33 -9.92 -10.12
CA ILE A 296 -0.30 -11.06 -9.47
C ILE A 296 -1.02 -10.58 -8.21
N THR A 297 -2.29 -10.94 -8.10
CA THR A 297 -3.20 -10.53 -7.01
C THR A 297 -3.74 -11.71 -6.21
N GLY A 298 -3.40 -12.94 -6.59
CA GLY A 298 -3.81 -14.14 -5.87
C GLY A 298 -2.76 -15.24 -5.89
N LEU A 299 -2.65 -15.96 -4.77
CA LEU A 299 -1.71 -17.05 -4.54
C LEU A 299 -2.48 -18.26 -4.00
N LEU A 300 -2.51 -19.35 -4.75
CA LEU A 300 -3.09 -20.63 -4.34
C LEU A 300 -1.99 -21.54 -3.78
N LEU A 301 -2.18 -22.04 -2.56
CA LEU A 301 -1.20 -22.85 -1.85
C LEU A 301 -1.83 -24.10 -1.25
N SER A 302 -1.11 -25.22 -1.33
CA SER A 302 -1.41 -26.41 -0.54
C SER A 302 -0.41 -26.56 0.61
N ALA A 303 -0.87 -26.42 1.85
CA ALA A 303 -0.06 -26.59 3.06
C ALA A 303 -0.90 -26.84 4.32
N ASP A 304 -0.21 -27.07 5.43
CA ASP A 304 -0.78 -27.05 6.78
C ASP A 304 -1.25 -25.63 7.16
N THR A 305 -2.16 -25.57 8.13
CA THR A 305 -2.82 -24.32 8.57
C THR A 305 -1.85 -23.27 9.09
N ALA A 306 -0.78 -23.68 9.77
CA ALA A 306 0.25 -22.77 10.29
C ALA A 306 1.03 -22.10 9.16
N THR A 307 1.45 -22.87 8.16
CA THR A 307 2.13 -22.35 6.97
C THR A 307 1.21 -21.44 6.16
N LEU A 308 -0.05 -21.84 5.95
CA LEU A 308 -1.05 -21.01 5.26
C LEU A 308 -1.28 -19.68 5.98
N HIS A 309 -1.45 -19.69 7.30
CA HIS A 309 -1.60 -18.47 8.10
C HIS A 309 -0.41 -17.53 7.90
N LYS A 310 0.81 -18.05 8.07
CA LYS A 310 2.05 -17.28 7.95
C LYS A 310 2.18 -16.60 6.59
N ILE A 311 2.01 -17.36 5.50
CA ILE A 311 2.13 -16.81 4.14
C ILE A 311 0.99 -15.84 3.84
N ALA A 312 -0.24 -16.15 4.26
CA ALA A 312 -1.40 -15.29 4.03
C ALA A 312 -1.26 -13.92 4.70
N VAL A 313 -0.78 -13.87 5.94
CA VAL A 313 -0.52 -12.59 6.63
C VAL A 313 0.57 -11.78 5.91
N MET A 314 1.65 -12.42 5.45
CA MET A 314 2.68 -11.73 4.68
C MET A 314 2.14 -11.22 3.32
N ALA A 315 1.35 -12.02 2.61
CA ALA A 315 0.82 -11.71 1.28
C ALA A 315 -0.12 -10.50 1.27
N GLN A 316 -0.86 -10.26 2.36
CA GLN A 316 -1.74 -9.11 2.51
C GLN A 316 -1.01 -7.77 2.36
N CYS A 317 0.23 -7.68 2.87
CA CYS A 317 1.10 -6.52 2.70
C CYS A 317 1.35 -6.18 1.22
N PHE A 318 1.33 -7.19 0.35
CA PHE A 318 1.54 -7.04 -1.08
C PHE A 318 0.23 -6.90 -1.87
N GLY A 319 -0.92 -6.93 -1.20
CA GLY A 319 -2.23 -6.93 -1.85
C GLY A 319 -2.52 -8.23 -2.60
N ILE A 320 -1.86 -9.32 -2.19
CA ILE A 320 -2.05 -10.65 -2.74
C ILE A 320 -2.99 -11.43 -1.84
N GLN A 321 -4.10 -11.91 -2.41
CA GLN A 321 -5.04 -12.79 -1.73
C GLN A 321 -4.46 -14.20 -1.66
N THR A 322 -4.36 -14.78 -0.47
CA THR A 322 -3.95 -16.18 -0.34
C THR A 322 -5.16 -17.09 -0.22
N HIS A 323 -5.18 -18.14 -1.03
CA HIS A 323 -6.23 -19.14 -1.06
C HIS A 323 -5.63 -20.51 -0.74
N ALA A 324 -6.33 -21.30 0.07
CA ALA A 324 -5.96 -22.70 0.26
C ALA A 324 -6.42 -23.51 -0.95
N TRP A 325 -5.53 -24.34 -1.48
CA TRP A 325 -5.85 -25.33 -2.50
C TRP A 325 -5.82 -26.72 -1.87
N PHE A 326 -6.99 -27.36 -1.88
CA PHE A 326 -7.25 -28.61 -1.21
C PHE A 326 -7.63 -29.68 -2.24
N VAL A 327 -6.76 -30.67 -2.40
CA VAL A 327 -7.08 -31.90 -3.14
C VAL A 327 -8.11 -32.67 -2.34
N THR A 328 -9.36 -32.60 -2.79
CA THR A 328 -10.51 -32.91 -1.95
C THR A 328 -10.65 -34.40 -1.73
N MET A 329 -10.64 -35.15 -2.83
CA MET A 329 -11.01 -36.57 -2.82
C MET A 329 -9.81 -37.51 -2.97
N ASN A 330 -8.69 -37.05 -3.53
CA ASN A 330 -7.51 -37.87 -3.73
C ASN A 330 -6.57 -37.79 -2.51
N ASN A 331 -6.54 -38.86 -1.70
CA ASN A 331 -5.70 -38.95 -0.51
C ASN A 331 -5.05 -40.34 -0.39
N PRO A 332 -3.78 -40.49 -0.79
CA PRO A 332 -3.05 -41.75 -0.69
C PRO A 332 -2.84 -42.27 0.74
N LYS A 333 -3.08 -41.44 1.76
CA LYS A 333 -2.95 -41.80 3.17
C LYS A 333 -4.30 -42.10 3.84
N ALA A 334 -5.39 -42.09 3.08
CA ALA A 334 -6.70 -42.43 3.63
C ALA A 334 -6.75 -43.91 4.06
N PRO A 335 -7.52 -44.26 5.09
CA PRO A 335 -7.80 -45.64 5.44
C PRO A 335 -8.34 -46.43 4.24
N ALA A 336 -7.97 -47.71 4.13
CA ALA A 336 -8.31 -48.54 2.97
C ALA A 336 -9.84 -48.64 2.77
N GLU A 337 -10.59 -48.68 3.86
CA GLU A 337 -12.05 -48.74 3.89
C GLU A 337 -12.72 -47.42 3.48
N TRP A 338 -11.96 -46.33 3.33
CA TRP A 338 -12.47 -45.06 2.80
C TRP A 338 -12.36 -44.98 1.28
N LEU A 339 -11.55 -45.83 0.65
CA LEU A 339 -11.24 -45.73 -0.77
C LEU A 339 -12.38 -46.28 -1.63
N SER A 340 -12.59 -45.64 -2.78
CA SER A 340 -13.67 -46.00 -3.70
C SER A 340 -13.53 -47.42 -4.23
N VAL A 341 -14.67 -48.08 -4.37
CA VAL A 341 -14.82 -49.42 -4.93
C VAL A 341 -15.52 -49.27 -6.28
N ASN A 342 -14.97 -49.88 -7.33
CA ASN A 342 -15.59 -49.84 -8.64
C ASN A 342 -16.79 -50.81 -8.76
N GLU A 343 -17.49 -50.80 -9.90
CA GLU A 343 -18.64 -51.67 -10.16
C GLU A 343 -18.32 -53.18 -10.04
N GLN A 344 -17.05 -53.58 -10.21
CA GLN A 344 -16.60 -54.96 -10.10
C GLN A 344 -16.29 -55.36 -8.65
N GLY A 345 -16.57 -54.50 -7.67
CA GLY A 345 -16.25 -54.74 -6.26
C GLY A 345 -14.78 -54.57 -5.92
N LYS A 346 -13.95 -54.03 -6.82
CA LYS A 346 -12.51 -53.87 -6.59
C LYS A 346 -12.21 -52.53 -5.94
N SER A 347 -11.56 -52.57 -4.78
CA SER A 347 -11.18 -51.37 -4.03
C SER A 347 -9.92 -50.71 -4.59
N LEU A 348 -9.91 -49.37 -4.59
CA LEU A 348 -8.69 -48.58 -4.80
C LEU A 348 -7.64 -48.78 -3.70
N ALA A 349 -7.93 -49.48 -2.60
CA ALA A 349 -6.90 -49.91 -1.66
C ALA A 349 -5.92 -50.91 -2.29
N GLU A 350 -6.43 -51.80 -3.14
CA GLU A 350 -5.68 -52.91 -3.74
C GLU A 350 -5.34 -52.67 -5.20
N GLN A 351 -6.20 -51.90 -5.89
CA GLN A 351 -6.04 -51.59 -7.31
C GLN A 351 -5.45 -50.21 -7.53
N LYS A 352 -5.01 -49.99 -8.77
CA LYS A 352 -4.59 -48.69 -9.28
C LYS A 352 -5.74 -48.05 -10.06
N ALA A 353 -5.86 -46.73 -9.97
CA ALA A 353 -6.69 -45.96 -10.89
C ALA A 353 -5.99 -45.85 -12.26
N TYR A 354 -6.58 -45.08 -13.18
CA TYR A 354 -5.97 -44.77 -14.48
C TYR A 354 -4.64 -44.00 -14.37
N VAL A 355 -4.38 -43.40 -13.21
CA VAL A 355 -3.08 -42.86 -12.80
C VAL A 355 -2.70 -43.50 -11.47
N ASP A 356 -1.52 -44.11 -11.43
CA ASP A 356 -1.10 -45.04 -10.38
C ASP A 356 -1.12 -44.47 -8.95
N TYR A 357 -0.90 -43.15 -8.80
CA TYR A 357 -0.87 -42.50 -7.49
C TYR A 357 -2.23 -41.99 -7.02
N PHE A 358 -3.29 -42.08 -7.83
CA PHE A 358 -4.62 -41.66 -7.41
C PHE A 358 -5.27 -42.68 -6.48
N LYS A 359 -5.70 -42.18 -5.33
CA LYS A 359 -6.43 -42.91 -4.29
C LYS A 359 -7.63 -42.06 -3.88
N PHE A 360 -8.71 -42.18 -4.63
CA PHE A 360 -9.93 -41.44 -4.39
C PHE A 360 -10.73 -42.06 -3.24
N MET A 361 -11.09 -41.23 -2.27
CA MET A 361 -12.02 -41.59 -1.19
C MET A 361 -13.47 -41.64 -1.72
N CYS A 362 -14.34 -42.40 -1.06
CA CYS A 362 -15.76 -42.50 -1.39
C CYS A 362 -16.58 -41.45 -0.64
N PRO A 363 -17.23 -40.48 -1.32
CA PRO A 363 -17.99 -39.42 -0.66
C PRO A 363 -19.30 -39.90 -0.02
N GLY A 364 -19.76 -41.12 -0.34
CA GLY A 364 -20.95 -41.72 0.28
C GLY A 364 -20.73 -42.10 1.75
N LEU A 365 -19.48 -42.37 2.14
CA LEU A 365 -19.14 -42.82 3.49
C LEU A 365 -19.27 -41.68 4.51
N PRO A 366 -19.96 -41.88 5.64
CA PRO A 366 -20.04 -40.87 6.71
C PRO A 366 -18.67 -40.41 7.21
N ALA A 367 -17.70 -41.32 7.31
CA ALA A 367 -16.34 -41.00 7.77
C ALA A 367 -15.62 -40.03 6.82
N VAL A 368 -15.75 -40.22 5.50
CA VAL A 368 -15.16 -39.33 4.50
C VAL A 368 -15.84 -37.95 4.53
N ARG A 369 -17.17 -37.90 4.64
CA ARG A 369 -17.91 -36.63 4.79
C ARG A 369 -17.47 -35.86 6.04
N ASN A 370 -17.29 -36.56 7.17
CA ASN A 370 -16.79 -35.96 8.41
C ASN A 370 -15.36 -35.45 8.25
N TYR A 371 -14.48 -36.20 7.59
CA TYR A 371 -13.13 -35.76 7.28
C TYR A 371 -13.11 -34.46 6.46
N LEU A 372 -13.89 -34.39 5.37
CA LEU A 372 -13.99 -33.20 4.52
C LEU A 372 -14.54 -32.00 5.29
N HIS A 373 -15.57 -32.21 6.11
CA HIS A 373 -16.16 -31.16 6.95
C HIS A 373 -15.15 -30.63 7.98
N ASN A 374 -14.40 -31.52 8.65
CA ASN A 374 -13.36 -31.12 9.59
C ASN A 374 -12.23 -30.35 8.90
N LYS A 375 -11.79 -30.82 7.72
CA LYS A 375 -10.76 -30.13 6.94
C LYS A 375 -11.19 -28.73 6.51
N MET A 376 -12.45 -28.59 6.11
CA MET A 376 -13.04 -27.29 5.78
C MET A 376 -13.04 -26.35 6.99
N ASN A 377 -13.49 -26.84 8.16
CA ASN A 377 -13.47 -26.05 9.39
C ASN A 377 -12.06 -25.61 9.79
N GLU A 378 -11.05 -26.49 9.66
CA GLU A 378 -9.65 -26.14 9.89
C GLU A 378 -9.18 -25.02 8.98
N LEU A 379 -9.48 -25.11 7.68
CA LEU A 379 -9.05 -24.12 6.68
C LEU A 379 -9.79 -22.78 6.85
N MET A 380 -11.10 -22.80 7.14
CA MET A 380 -11.89 -21.59 7.40
C MET A 380 -11.40 -20.86 8.66
N ALA A 381 -10.84 -21.57 9.63
CA ALA A 381 -10.27 -20.98 10.83
C ALA A 381 -8.90 -20.28 10.59
N VAL A 382 -8.27 -20.50 9.44
CA VAL A 382 -6.97 -19.88 9.12
C VAL A 382 -7.14 -18.40 8.83
N LYS A 383 -6.72 -17.56 9.79
CA LYS A 383 -6.70 -16.11 9.62
C LYS A 383 -5.83 -15.71 8.43
N GLY A 384 -6.39 -14.87 7.57
CA GLY A 384 -5.70 -14.28 6.42
C GLY A 384 -6.03 -14.93 5.08
N LEU A 385 -6.59 -16.14 5.06
CA LEU A 385 -7.08 -16.73 3.83
C LEU A 385 -8.28 -15.94 3.28
N ALA A 386 -8.27 -15.73 1.96
CA ALA A 386 -9.36 -15.09 1.23
C ALA A 386 -10.33 -16.11 0.62
N GLY A 387 -9.97 -17.40 0.60
CA GLY A 387 -10.87 -18.47 0.21
C GLY A 387 -10.20 -19.85 0.15
N ILE A 388 -11.00 -20.85 -0.19
CA ILE A 388 -10.60 -22.25 -0.27
C ILE A 388 -11.08 -22.78 -1.63
N HIS A 389 -10.20 -23.51 -2.33
CA HIS A 389 -10.48 -24.12 -3.62
C HIS A 389 -10.43 -25.63 -3.48
N PHE A 390 -11.47 -26.27 -3.98
CA PHE A 390 -11.59 -27.72 -4.06
C PHE A 390 -11.12 -28.17 -5.42
N ASP A 391 -10.15 -29.07 -5.40
CA ASP A 391 -9.71 -29.84 -6.57
C ASP A 391 -10.19 -31.28 -6.49
#